data_AF-A0A2E3ZAK2-F1
#
_entry.id   AF-A0A2E3ZAK2-F1
#
_cell.length_a   1.000
_cell.length_b   1.000
_cell.length_c   1.000
_cell.angle_alpha   90.00
_cell.angle_beta   90.00
_cell.angle_gamma   90.00
#
_symmetry.space_group_name_H-M   'P 1'
#
loop_
_entity.id
_entity.type
_entity.pdbx_description
1 polymer ?
#
loop_
_entity_poly.entity_id
_entity_poly.type
_entity_poly.pdbx_seq_one_letter_code
_entity_poly.pdbx_strand_id
1 'polypeptide(L)'
;MLNELLLVNLLHLACDECGQLGLHLEEDSSEQLDWQQAVVCEICHQPIPWERLEIFPKSKRCVVCQDEADRGVAPEEPEFCEKCGALVELRVSHSGGLTRYKRFCTGSPACRF
;
A
#
# COMPACT_ATOMS: atom_id res chain seq x y z
N MET A 1 -3.32 28.22 -12.86
CA MET A 1 -2.01 28.71 -12.41
C MET A 1 -1.01 27.60 -12.11
N LEU A 2 -1.21 26.66 -11.16
CA LEU A 2 -0.20 25.59 -10.91
C LEU A 2 -0.06 24.61 -12.09
N ASN A 3 -1.18 24.18 -12.69
CA ASN A 3 -1.15 23.24 -13.82
C ASN A 3 -0.50 23.83 -15.07
N GLU A 4 -0.66 25.13 -15.32
CA GLU A 4 -0.02 25.80 -16.47
C GLU A 4 1.49 25.88 -16.29
N LEU A 5 1.97 26.17 -15.07
CA LEU A 5 3.39 26.13 -14.74
C LEU A 5 3.97 24.72 -14.91
N LEU A 6 3.23 23.69 -14.48
CA LEU A 6 3.64 22.30 -14.64
C LEU A 6 3.80 21.95 -16.12
N LEU A 7 2.78 22.21 -16.95
CA LEU A 7 2.78 21.88 -18.38
C LEU A 7 3.93 22.54 -19.15
N VAL A 8 4.26 23.78 -18.83
CA VAL A 8 5.38 24.51 -19.48
C VAL A 8 6.74 23.94 -19.09
N ASN A 9 6.88 23.38 -17.88
CA ASN A 9 8.16 22.90 -17.37
C ASN A 9 8.40 21.41 -17.57
N LEU A 10 7.42 20.63 -18.04
CA LEU A 10 7.56 19.18 -18.27
C LEU A 10 8.77 18.79 -19.11
N LEU A 11 9.07 19.59 -20.14
CA LEU A 11 10.22 19.38 -21.03
C LEU A 11 11.58 19.64 -20.37
N HIS A 12 11.59 20.33 -19.23
CA HIS A 12 12.80 20.70 -18.48
C HIS A 12 13.04 19.82 -17.25
N LEU A 13 12.11 18.95 -16.90
CA LEU A 13 12.24 18.01 -15.78
C LEU A 13 12.98 16.75 -16.23
N ALA A 14 13.84 16.23 -15.35
CA ALA A 14 14.57 14.99 -15.55
C ALA A 14 13.99 13.88 -14.65
N CYS A 15 14.00 12.64 -15.14
CA CYS A 15 13.66 11.47 -14.33
C CYS A 15 14.78 11.14 -13.33
N ASP A 16 14.46 10.94 -12.06
CA ASP A 16 15.44 10.61 -11.02
C ASP A 16 16.03 9.19 -11.16
N GLU A 17 15.35 8.29 -11.89
CA GLU A 17 15.79 6.90 -12.08
C GLU A 17 16.69 6.73 -13.30
N CYS A 18 16.34 7.38 -14.43
CA CYS A 18 17.05 7.19 -15.70
C CYS A 18 17.75 8.45 -16.23
N GLY A 19 17.51 9.63 -15.63
CA GLY A 19 18.13 10.91 -16.02
C GLY A 19 17.61 11.49 -17.34
N GLN A 20 16.61 10.87 -17.97
CA GLN A 20 16.06 11.35 -19.23
C GLN A 20 15.30 12.67 -19.03
N LEU A 21 15.57 13.64 -19.90
CA LEU A 21 14.89 14.94 -19.94
C LEU A 21 13.59 14.85 -20.73
N GLY A 22 12.55 15.51 -20.21
CA GLY A 22 11.24 15.57 -20.83
C GLY A 22 10.31 14.53 -20.26
N LEU A 23 9.47 14.94 -19.31
CA LEU A 23 8.38 14.15 -18.80
C LEU A 23 7.14 14.35 -19.66
N HIS A 24 6.36 13.29 -19.87
CA HIS A 24 5.06 13.35 -20.52
C HIS A 24 4.00 13.02 -19.47
N LEU A 25 2.96 13.86 -19.38
CA LEU A 25 1.77 13.53 -18.61
C LEU A 25 0.85 12.72 -19.52
N GLU A 26 0.66 11.45 -19.18
CA GLU A 26 -0.43 10.68 -19.75
C GLU A 26 -1.64 10.89 -18.83
N GLU A 27 -2.72 11.42 -19.37
CA GLU A 27 -4.00 11.38 -18.67
C GLU A 27 -4.37 9.91 -18.55
N ASP A 28 -4.44 9.41 -17.32
CA ASP A 28 -4.85 8.04 -17.06
C ASP A 28 -6.28 7.88 -17.57
N SER A 29 -6.40 7.32 -18.77
CA SER A 29 -7.67 7.00 -19.43
C SER A 29 -8.30 5.74 -18.84
N SER A 30 -8.05 5.48 -17.55
CA SER A 30 -8.93 4.65 -16.76
C SER A 30 -10.32 5.30 -16.80
N GLU A 31 -11.08 4.92 -17.83
CA GLU A 31 -12.50 5.15 -18.00
C GLU A 31 -13.13 5.13 -16.62
N GLN A 32 -13.49 6.30 -16.11
CA GLN A 32 -14.44 6.49 -15.01
C GLN A 32 -14.59 5.24 -14.16
N LEU A 33 -13.50 4.81 -13.50
CA LEU A 33 -13.56 3.70 -12.57
C LEU A 33 -14.39 4.26 -11.45
N ASP A 34 -15.66 3.93 -11.54
CA ASP A 34 -16.75 4.13 -10.61
C ASP A 34 -16.20 4.64 -9.27
N TRP A 35 -16.21 5.95 -9.07
CA TRP A 35 -15.87 6.56 -7.78
C TRP A 35 -16.93 6.19 -6.71
N GLN A 36 -17.63 5.06 -6.86
CA GLN A 36 -18.09 4.26 -5.75
C GLN A 36 -16.89 3.97 -4.86
N GLN A 37 -16.73 4.87 -3.90
CA GLN A 37 -15.82 4.82 -2.78
C GLN A 37 -15.81 3.39 -2.24
N ALA A 38 -14.84 2.60 -2.68
CA ALA A 38 -14.81 1.18 -2.34
C ALA A 38 -14.79 1.08 -0.83
N VAL A 39 -15.81 0.47 -0.23
CA VAL A 39 -15.85 0.29 1.22
C VAL A 39 -14.75 -0.71 1.55
N VAL A 40 -13.68 -0.23 2.17
CA VAL A 40 -12.52 -1.06 2.54
C VAL A 40 -12.68 -1.64 3.94
N CYS A 41 -12.08 -2.80 4.17
CA CYS A 41 -12.04 -3.44 5.47
C CYS A 41 -11.19 -2.62 6.46
N GLU A 42 -11.67 -2.44 7.70
CA GLU A 42 -10.93 -1.74 8.75
C GLU A 42 -9.66 -2.47 9.26
N ILE A 43 -9.49 -3.75 8.92
CA ILE A 43 -8.37 -4.60 9.38
C ILE A 43 -7.32 -4.76 8.28
N CYS A 44 -7.70 -5.30 7.12
CA CYS A 44 -6.75 -5.60 6.05
C CYS A 44 -6.71 -4.55 4.93
N HIS A 45 -7.56 -3.52 4.99
CA HIS A 45 -7.71 -2.46 3.98
C HIS A 45 -8.01 -2.95 2.55
N GLN A 46 -8.34 -4.23 2.38
CA GLN A 46 -8.83 -4.78 1.12
C GLN A 46 -10.30 -4.35 0.90
N PRO A 47 -10.74 -4.18 -0.37
CA PRO A 47 -12.13 -3.86 -0.67
C PRO A 47 -13.08 -4.95 -0.16
N ILE A 48 -14.20 -4.54 0.45
CA ILE A 48 -15.26 -5.46 0.87
C ILE A 48 -16.07 -5.86 -0.39
N PRO A 49 -16.29 -7.17 -0.63
CA PRO A 49 -17.08 -7.63 -1.78
C PRO A 49 -18.45 -6.97 -1.84
N TRP A 50 -18.88 -6.55 -3.04
CA TRP A 50 -20.13 -5.82 -3.23
C TRP A 50 -21.35 -6.66 -2.82
N GLU A 51 -21.33 -7.97 -3.06
CA GLU A 51 -22.40 -8.91 -2.66
C GLU A 51 -22.64 -8.86 -1.15
N ARG A 52 -21.57 -8.65 -0.36
CA ARG A 52 -21.67 -8.52 1.09
C ARG A 52 -22.24 -7.17 1.49
N LEU A 53 -21.90 -6.10 0.77
CA LEU A 53 -22.43 -4.75 1.03
C LEU A 53 -23.90 -4.64 0.64
N GLU A 54 -24.37 -5.38 -0.37
CA GLU A 54 -25.80 -5.44 -0.71
C GLU A 54 -26.63 -6.06 0.42
N ILE A 55 -26.14 -7.16 1.01
CA ILE A 55 -26.84 -7.84 2.10
C ILE A 55 -26.64 -7.08 3.43
N PHE A 56 -25.43 -6.57 3.67
CA PHE A 56 -25.04 -5.88 4.90
C PHE A 56 -24.35 -4.54 4.59
N PRO A 57 -25.11 -3.47 4.31
CA PRO A 57 -24.57 -2.17 3.90
C PRO A 57 -23.68 -1.48 4.95
N LYS A 58 -23.76 -1.90 6.21
CA LYS A 58 -22.98 -1.35 7.32
C LYS A 58 -21.75 -2.20 7.68
N SER A 59 -21.39 -3.17 6.84
CA SER A 59 -20.22 -4.02 7.09
C SER A 59 -18.94 -3.20 7.08
N LYS A 60 -18.18 -3.27 8.19
CA LYS A 60 -16.85 -2.65 8.31
C LYS A 60 -15.69 -3.63 8.06
N ARG A 61 -16.01 -4.93 8.00
CA ARG A 61 -15.04 -6.02 7.86
C ARG A 61 -15.38 -6.89 6.66
N CYS A 62 -14.34 -7.32 5.94
CA CYS A 62 -14.47 -8.34 4.90
C CYS A 62 -14.83 -9.70 5.53
N VAL A 63 -15.22 -10.67 4.69
CA VAL A 63 -15.63 -12.01 5.15
C VAL A 63 -14.50 -12.69 5.93
N VAL A 64 -13.26 -12.58 5.45
CA VAL A 64 -12.08 -13.22 6.06
C VAL A 64 -11.83 -12.66 7.47
N CYS A 65 -11.68 -11.35 7.60
CA CYS A 65 -11.43 -10.73 8.91
C CYS A 65 -12.62 -10.84 9.87
N GLN A 66 -13.85 -10.95 9.36
CA GLN A 66 -15.01 -11.25 10.20
C GLN A 66 -14.95 -12.68 10.74
N ASP A 67 -14.65 -13.67 9.89
CA ASP A 67 -14.52 -15.08 10.30
C ASP A 67 -13.37 -15.28 11.29
N GLU A 68 -12.23 -14.61 11.09
CA GLU A 68 -11.12 -14.61 12.06
C GLU A 68 -11.54 -14.03 13.42
N ALA A 69 -12.27 -12.92 13.42
CA ALA A 69 -12.80 -12.33 14.64
C ALA A 69 -13.82 -13.25 15.34
N ASP A 70 -14.69 -13.92 14.58
CA ASP A 70 -15.69 -14.86 15.11
C ASP A 70 -15.02 -16.11 15.71
N ARG A 71 -13.84 -16.49 15.20
CA ARG A 71 -12.98 -17.56 15.77
C ARG A 71 -12.17 -17.11 16.99
N GLY A 72 -12.24 -15.83 17.37
CA GLY A 72 -11.48 -15.27 18.49
C GLY A 72 -10.01 -14.98 18.19
N VAL A 73 -9.63 -14.90 16.90
CA VAL A 73 -8.30 -14.45 16.51
C VAL A 73 -8.24 -12.93 16.64
N ALA A 74 -7.36 -12.43 17.51
CA ALA A 74 -7.14 -11.00 17.65
C ALA A 74 -6.42 -10.47 16.40
N PRO A 75 -6.81 -9.30 15.86
CA PRO A 75 -6.08 -8.69 14.77
C PRO A 75 -4.64 -8.40 15.22
N GLU A 76 -3.66 -8.87 14.44
CA GLU A 76 -2.25 -8.62 14.70
C GLU A 76 -1.94 -7.15 14.35
N GLU A 77 -1.42 -6.38 15.30
CA GLU A 77 -1.03 -4.99 15.03
C GLU A 77 0.19 -4.97 14.11
N PRO A 78 0.11 -4.34 12.94
CA PRO A 78 1.24 -4.30 12.02
C PRO A 78 2.42 -3.55 12.66
N GLU A 79 3.59 -4.20 12.68
CA GLU A 79 4.82 -3.55 13.11
C GLU A 79 5.36 -2.64 11.99
N PHE A 80 5.60 -1.39 12.32
CA PHE A 80 6.20 -0.40 11.42
C PHE A 80 7.65 -0.11 11.80
N CYS A 81 8.45 0.25 10.81
CA CYS A 81 9.83 0.65 11.01
C CYS A 81 9.86 2.04 11.66
N GLU A 82 10.50 2.14 12.82
CA GLU A 82 10.65 3.40 13.56
C GLU A 82 11.37 4.51 12.79
N LYS A 83 12.10 4.17 11.71
CA LYS A 83 12.89 5.13 10.93
C LYS A 83 12.14 5.72 9.73
N CYS A 84 11.42 4.89 9.00
CA CYS A 84 10.79 5.30 7.75
C CYS A 84 9.28 5.05 7.68
N GLY A 85 8.69 4.42 8.70
CA GLY A 85 7.26 4.10 8.74
C GLY A 85 6.81 2.98 7.80
N ALA A 86 7.71 2.35 7.05
CA ALA A 86 7.38 1.18 6.22
C ALA A 86 7.06 -0.05 7.09
N LEU A 87 6.31 -1.01 6.54
CA LEU A 87 6.02 -2.28 7.23
C LEU A 87 7.31 -3.06 7.54
N VAL A 88 7.27 -3.83 8.61
CA VAL A 88 8.36 -4.73 9.01
C VAL A 88 7.93 -6.17 8.84
N GLU A 89 8.78 -6.96 8.20
CA GLU A 89 8.57 -8.40 8.03
C GLU A 89 9.61 -9.20 8.84
N LEU A 90 9.18 -10.31 9.45
CA LEU A 90 10.08 -11.29 10.05
C LEU A 90 10.63 -12.23 8.96
N ARG A 91 11.95 -12.20 8.74
CA ARG A 91 12.64 -13.11 7.81
C ARG A 91 13.71 -13.92 8.51
N VAL A 92 13.96 -15.12 8.00
CA VAL A 92 15.02 -16.00 8.50
C VAL A 92 16.36 -15.61 7.85
N SER A 93 17.37 -15.37 8.67
CA SER A 93 18.76 -15.20 8.24
C SER A 93 19.58 -16.45 8.59
N HIS A 94 20.32 -16.96 7.59
CA HIS A 94 21.13 -18.18 7.67
C HIS A 94 22.63 -17.90 7.84
N SER A 95 23.01 -16.85 8.57
CA SER A 95 24.43 -16.51 8.76
C SER A 95 25.07 -17.40 9.83
N GLY A 96 26.07 -18.20 9.45
CA GLY A 96 26.92 -18.94 10.39
C GLY A 96 26.33 -20.23 10.96
N GLY A 97 25.43 -20.91 10.23
CA GLY A 97 24.88 -22.21 10.62
C GLY A 97 23.78 -22.17 11.70
N LEU A 98 23.39 -20.97 12.16
CA LEU A 98 22.29 -20.77 13.10
C LEU A 98 21.15 -20.01 12.42
N THR A 99 19.95 -20.59 12.48
CA THR A 99 18.71 -19.94 12.07
C THR A 99 18.40 -18.78 13.00
N ARG A 100 18.42 -17.54 12.49
CA ARG A 100 18.03 -16.35 13.25
C ARG A 100 16.88 -15.63 12.57
N TYR A 101 15.77 -15.48 13.26
CA TYR A 101 14.68 -14.59 12.85
C TYR A 101 15.11 -13.14 13.06
N LYS A 102 15.04 -12.33 12.01
CA LYS A 102 15.36 -10.89 12.03
C LYS A 102 14.22 -10.11 11.40
N ARG A 103 13.93 -8.94 11.96
CA ARG A 103 13.03 -7.94 11.39
C ARG A 103 13.69 -7.25 10.19
N PHE A 104 12.99 -7.16 9.07
CA PHE A 104 13.42 -6.49 7.85
C PHE A 104 12.45 -5.37 7.46
N CYS A 105 13.01 -4.17 7.25
CA CYS A 105 12.32 -3.01 6.71
C CYS A 105 11.95 -3.26 5.24
N THR A 106 10.68 -3.08 4.87
CA THR A 106 10.20 -3.26 3.47
C THR A 106 10.27 -1.99 2.62
N GLY A 107 10.74 -0.87 3.19
CA GLY A 107 10.87 0.39 2.45
C GLY A 107 11.77 0.26 1.21
N SER A 108 11.42 0.95 0.14
CA SER A 108 12.24 1.06 -1.08
C SER A 108 12.50 2.55 -1.39
N PRO A 109 13.76 3.03 -1.31
CA PRO A 109 14.97 2.28 -0.95
C PRO A 109 14.95 1.81 0.52
N ALA A 110 15.65 0.70 0.80
CA ALA A 110 15.76 0.17 2.16
C ALA A 110 16.32 1.23 3.11
N CYS A 111 15.64 1.41 4.24
CA CYS A 111 16.00 2.42 5.23
C CYS A 111 17.44 2.18 5.74
N ARG A 112 18.35 3.13 5.46
CA ARG A 112 19.76 3.09 5.88
C ARG A 112 20.02 4.19 6.91
N PHE A 113 20.46 3.75 8.08
CA PHE A 113 20.84 4.56 9.25
C PHE A 113 19.75 5.42 9.90
#